data_AF-A0AAV5FGV4-F1
#
_entry.id   AF-A0AAV5FGV4-F1
#
_cell.length_a   1.000
_cell.length_b   1.000
_cell.length_c   1.000
_cell.angle_alpha   90.00
_cell.angle_beta   90.00
_cell.angle_gamma   90.00
#
_symmetry.space_group_name_H-M   'P 1'
#
loop_
_entity.id
_entity.type
_entity.pdbx_description
1 polymer ?
#
loop_
_entity_poly.entity_id
_entity_poly.type
_entity_poly.pdbx_seq_one_letter_code
_entity_poly.pdbx_strand_id
1 'polypeptide(L)'
;MTMMPQYTKETMMNDDDDDDDEEQKMKPHIAPQYKHLITIRAGKPKGSLANALSSDPDKVRRLSLSEQQLAKVAEDHGTDIVRFTQRNMLRIYPKGTRVTSSNYNPFLGWVHGAQMVAFNMQLTVGCGYVKKPDFLMQTEPEIFDPRKPQPVKKILKVGIAGVPADSVMKKTKAIEDNWVPVWEEEFTFSLTVPEIALLRVEVHEYDMSEKDDFAGQTVLPVSELRPGIRAVALFDRKGNKLNNAKLLMRFEV
;
A
#
# COMPACT_ATOMS: atom_id res chain seq x y z
N MET A 1 54.39 31.34 -16.34
CA MET A 1 54.01 30.19 -17.18
C MET A 1 54.25 28.94 -16.34
N THR A 2 53.18 28.29 -15.90
CA THR A 2 52.93 26.84 -15.82
C THR A 2 51.54 26.69 -15.20
N MET A 3 50.62 26.11 -15.97
CA MET A 3 49.21 25.89 -15.63
C MET A 3 49.05 24.69 -14.69
N MET A 4 48.15 24.79 -13.72
CA MET A 4 47.70 23.64 -12.92
C MET A 4 46.55 22.92 -13.63
N PRO A 5 46.51 21.57 -13.65
CA PRO A 5 45.33 20.85 -14.09
C PRO A 5 44.29 20.80 -12.97
N GLN A 6 43.04 21.13 -13.32
CA GLN A 6 41.86 20.93 -12.49
C GLN A 6 41.53 19.43 -12.42
N TYR A 7 41.43 18.87 -11.22
CA TYR A 7 40.91 17.52 -11.01
C TYR A 7 39.38 17.58 -10.84
N THR A 8 38.67 16.95 -11.77
CA THR A 8 37.22 16.71 -11.73
C THR A 8 36.87 15.68 -10.66
N LYS A 9 35.85 16.00 -9.85
CA LYS A 9 35.21 15.08 -8.90
C LYS A 9 34.38 14.04 -9.66
N GLU A 10 34.99 12.92 -10.01
CA GLU A 10 34.29 11.65 -10.18
C GLU A 10 35.13 10.58 -9.46
N THR A 11 34.91 10.45 -8.15
CA THR A 11 35.43 9.31 -7.40
C THR A 11 34.29 8.33 -7.21
N MET A 12 34.48 7.21 -7.90
CA MET A 12 33.78 5.96 -7.76
C MET A 12 33.53 5.63 -6.28
N MET A 13 32.26 5.49 -5.91
CA MET A 13 31.85 4.68 -4.78
C MET A 13 31.22 3.41 -5.37
N ASN A 14 32.06 2.41 -5.61
CA ASN A 14 31.61 1.04 -5.75
C ASN A 14 31.19 0.58 -4.36
N ASP A 15 29.88 0.56 -4.10
CA ASP A 15 29.32 -0.23 -3.02
C ASP A 15 29.29 -1.69 -3.49
N ASP A 16 30.47 -2.33 -3.50
CA ASP A 16 30.62 -3.78 -3.59
C ASP A 16 30.21 -4.39 -2.24
N ASP A 17 28.90 -4.41 -1.97
CA ASP A 17 28.31 -5.34 -1.00
C ASP A 17 28.10 -6.71 -1.70
N ASP A 18 29.17 -7.28 -2.27
CA ASP A 18 29.24 -8.69 -2.67
C ASP A 18 29.59 -9.53 -1.42
N ASP A 19 28.66 -9.57 -0.46
CA ASP A 19 28.73 -10.47 0.71
C ASP A 19 28.35 -11.93 0.36
N ASP A 20 28.37 -12.30 -0.93
CA ASP A 20 28.19 -13.68 -1.43
C ASP A 20 29.48 -14.26 -2.10
N ASP A 21 30.62 -13.56 -2.00
CA ASP A 21 31.89 -13.96 -2.64
C ASP A 21 32.79 -14.92 -1.83
N GLU A 22 32.23 -15.60 -0.82
CA GLU A 22 32.88 -16.73 -0.14
C GLU A 22 32.37 -18.11 -0.62
N GLU A 23 31.62 -18.19 -1.74
CA GLU A 23 31.20 -19.49 -2.31
C GLU A 23 32.05 -19.94 -3.53
N GLN A 24 33.13 -19.23 -3.88
CA GLN A 24 33.97 -19.57 -5.05
C GLN A 24 35.36 -20.18 -4.75
N LYS A 25 35.68 -20.58 -3.51
CA LYS A 25 36.92 -21.35 -3.21
C LYS A 25 36.75 -22.64 -2.41
N MET A 26 35.54 -23.18 -2.34
CA MET A 26 35.35 -24.61 -2.04
C MET A 26 34.43 -25.19 -3.10
N LYS A 27 34.94 -26.08 -3.96
CA LYS A 27 34.07 -26.95 -4.76
C LYS A 27 33.19 -27.70 -3.77
N PRO A 28 31.88 -27.45 -3.69
CA PRO A 28 31.11 -28.09 -2.66
C PRO A 28 30.82 -29.50 -3.18
N HIS A 29 31.20 -30.49 -2.38
CA HIS A 29 30.68 -31.84 -2.44
C HIS A 29 29.18 -31.79 -2.07
N ILE A 30 28.37 -31.05 -2.83
CA ILE A 30 26.91 -31.03 -2.67
C ILE A 30 26.47 -32.43 -3.04
N ALA A 31 26.01 -33.20 -2.05
CA ALA A 31 25.42 -34.50 -2.31
C ALA A 31 24.33 -34.30 -3.39
N PRO A 32 24.42 -34.93 -4.58
CA PRO A 32 23.52 -34.68 -5.72
C PRO A 32 22.03 -34.82 -5.38
N GLN A 33 21.75 -35.55 -4.30
CA GLN A 33 20.42 -35.83 -3.77
C GLN A 33 19.68 -34.55 -3.35
N TYR A 34 20.34 -33.58 -2.68
CA TYR A 34 19.67 -32.37 -2.18
C TYR A 34 19.19 -31.41 -3.28
N LYS A 35 19.82 -31.45 -4.46
CA LYS A 35 19.41 -30.61 -5.60
C LYS A 35 17.97 -30.86 -6.04
N HIS A 36 17.48 -32.08 -5.83
CA HIS A 36 16.12 -32.49 -6.19
C HIS A 36 15.05 -31.93 -5.24
N LEU A 37 15.45 -31.41 -4.07
CA LEU A 37 14.54 -30.78 -3.10
C LEU A 37 14.25 -29.30 -3.41
N ILE A 38 14.99 -28.70 -4.36
CA ILE A 38 14.88 -27.27 -4.67
C ILE A 38 13.87 -27.06 -5.81
N THR A 39 12.63 -26.77 -5.45
CA THR A 39 11.57 -26.46 -6.42
C THR A 39 11.70 -25.05 -6.98
N ILE A 40 11.91 -24.05 -6.13
CA ILE A 40 12.11 -22.65 -6.54
C ILE A 40 13.59 -22.32 -6.47
N ARG A 41 14.20 -22.08 -7.64
CA ARG A 41 15.64 -21.83 -7.73
C ARG A 41 15.97 -20.38 -7.40
N ALA A 42 17.07 -20.19 -6.67
CA ALA A 42 17.66 -18.87 -6.52
C ALA A 42 18.19 -18.39 -7.87
N GLY A 43 17.75 -17.21 -8.30
CA GLY A 43 18.30 -16.52 -9.46
C GLY A 43 19.49 -15.67 -9.03
N LYS A 44 20.62 -15.79 -9.73
CA LYS A 44 21.69 -14.80 -9.63
C LYS A 44 21.36 -13.63 -10.55
N PRO A 45 21.45 -12.38 -10.09
CA PRO A 45 21.39 -11.22 -10.98
C PRO A 45 22.53 -11.37 -12.01
N LYS A 46 22.20 -11.33 -13.31
CA LYS A 46 23.19 -11.29 -14.40
C LYS A 46 23.08 -9.92 -15.07
N GLY A 47 24.15 -9.13 -15.03
CA GLY A 47 24.15 -7.76 -15.55
C GLY A 47 23.55 -6.76 -14.57
N SER A 48 22.89 -5.71 -15.07
CA SER A 48 22.28 -4.68 -14.21
C SER A 48 21.19 -5.26 -13.31
N LEU A 49 20.94 -4.59 -12.18
CA LEU A 49 19.93 -5.02 -11.22
C LEU A 49 18.51 -4.97 -11.81
N ALA A 50 18.26 -4.06 -12.75
CA ALA A 50 17.03 -4.03 -13.55
C ALA A 50 16.86 -5.29 -14.42
N ASN A 51 17.93 -5.80 -15.03
CA ASN A 51 17.88 -7.05 -15.80
C ASN A 51 17.55 -8.26 -14.92
N ALA A 52 17.94 -8.22 -13.65
CA ALA A 52 17.60 -9.26 -12.68
C ALA A 52 16.11 -9.30 -12.32
N LEU A 53 15.37 -8.22 -12.58
CA LEU A 53 13.92 -8.13 -12.38
C LEU A 53 13.10 -8.57 -13.62
N SER A 54 13.76 -8.88 -14.74
CA SER A 54 13.07 -9.44 -15.90
C SER A 54 12.30 -10.72 -15.53
N SER A 55 11.03 -10.78 -15.90
CA SER A 55 10.17 -11.94 -15.65
C SER A 55 10.17 -12.86 -16.86
N ASP A 56 10.62 -14.11 -16.69
CA ASP A 56 10.37 -15.20 -17.64
C ASP A 56 8.98 -15.78 -17.30
N PRO A 57 7.98 -15.72 -18.18
CA PRO A 57 6.63 -16.17 -17.89
C PRO A 57 6.54 -17.67 -17.60
N ASP A 58 7.50 -18.47 -18.09
CA ASP A 58 7.51 -19.93 -17.95
C ASP A 58 8.39 -20.41 -16.79
N LYS A 59 9.06 -19.49 -16.08
CA LYS A 59 9.98 -19.84 -14.98
C LYS A 59 9.76 -18.98 -13.74
N VAL A 60 9.42 -19.64 -12.64
CA VAL A 60 9.41 -19.03 -11.30
C VAL A 60 10.82 -19.11 -10.70
N ARG A 61 11.30 -17.99 -10.18
CA ARG A 61 12.57 -17.90 -9.45
C ARG A 61 12.45 -17.11 -8.15
N ARG A 62 13.47 -17.23 -7.30
CA ARG A 62 13.67 -16.38 -6.13
C ARG A 62 14.85 -15.44 -6.34
N LEU A 63 14.66 -14.14 -6.16
CA LEU A 63 15.75 -13.16 -6.08
C LEU A 63 15.97 -12.75 -4.62
N SER A 64 17.21 -12.45 -4.23
CA SER A 64 17.53 -11.88 -2.92
C SER A 64 18.26 -10.55 -3.13
N LEU A 65 17.84 -9.52 -2.41
CA LEU A 65 18.42 -8.17 -2.47
C LEU A 65 18.72 -7.69 -1.05
N SER A 66 19.83 -6.98 -0.87
CA SER A 66 20.04 -6.20 0.35
C SER A 66 19.06 -5.02 0.41
N GLU A 67 18.84 -4.46 1.59
CA GLU A 67 18.00 -3.25 1.75
C GLU A 67 18.49 -2.07 0.88
N GLN A 68 19.81 -1.95 0.66
CA GLN A 68 20.40 -0.87 -0.15
C GLN A 68 20.19 -1.11 -1.64
N GLN A 69 20.36 -2.35 -2.09
CA GLN A 69 20.04 -2.76 -3.46
C GLN A 69 18.56 -2.53 -3.76
N LEU A 70 17.66 -2.86 -2.82
CA LEU A 70 16.25 -2.58 -2.96
C LEU A 70 15.98 -1.08 -3.08
N ALA A 71 16.55 -0.25 -2.19
CA ALA A 71 16.37 1.20 -2.21
C ALA A 71 16.81 1.81 -3.54
N LYS A 72 18.01 1.46 -4.01
CA LYS A 72 18.57 1.94 -5.28
C LYS A 72 17.70 1.58 -6.49
N VAL A 73 17.12 0.39 -6.51
CA VAL A 73 16.29 -0.05 -7.65
C VAL A 73 14.88 0.50 -7.56
N ALA A 74 14.34 0.66 -6.36
CA ALA A 74 13.00 1.20 -6.15
C ALA A 74 12.86 2.65 -6.65
N GLU A 75 13.95 3.42 -6.66
CA GLU A 75 13.99 4.79 -7.20
C GLU A 75 13.55 4.81 -8.68
N ASP A 76 14.18 3.99 -9.53
CA ASP A 76 13.98 4.05 -10.98
C ASP A 76 13.05 2.94 -11.51
N HIS A 77 12.94 1.80 -10.83
CA HIS A 77 12.33 0.57 -11.33
C HIS A 77 11.25 -0.01 -10.40
N GLY A 78 10.55 0.82 -9.61
CA GLY A 78 9.53 0.35 -8.66
C GLY A 78 8.46 -0.56 -9.26
N THR A 79 7.91 -0.21 -10.43
CA THR A 79 6.91 -1.03 -11.14
C THR A 79 7.45 -2.37 -11.62
N ASP A 80 8.73 -2.44 -11.98
CA ASP A 80 9.38 -3.69 -12.39
C ASP A 80 9.53 -4.65 -11.20
N ILE A 81 9.76 -4.13 -9.99
CA ILE A 81 9.77 -4.94 -8.76
C ILE A 81 8.37 -5.50 -8.49
N VAL A 82 7.32 -4.67 -8.58
CA VAL A 82 5.93 -5.12 -8.41
C VAL A 82 5.61 -6.23 -9.43
N ARG A 83 5.90 -6.00 -10.71
CA ARG A 83 5.71 -7.00 -11.78
C ARG A 83 6.46 -8.30 -11.49
N PHE A 84 7.71 -8.22 -11.03
CA PHE A 84 8.49 -9.39 -10.67
C PHE A 84 7.81 -10.20 -9.56
N THR A 85 7.36 -9.55 -8.47
CA THR A 85 6.80 -10.22 -7.30
C THR A 85 5.39 -10.78 -7.48
N GLN A 86 4.72 -10.47 -8.59
CA GLN A 86 3.44 -11.07 -8.97
C GLN A 86 3.57 -12.55 -9.34
N ARG A 87 4.74 -12.96 -9.86
CA ARG A 87 5.02 -14.36 -10.26
C ARG A 87 6.25 -14.97 -9.60
N ASN A 88 7.13 -14.16 -9.03
CA ASN A 88 8.39 -14.58 -8.44
C ASN A 88 8.45 -14.25 -6.94
N MET A 89 9.41 -14.87 -6.26
CA MET A 89 9.67 -14.62 -4.85
C MET A 89 10.82 -13.62 -4.69
N LEU A 90 10.61 -12.58 -3.89
CA LEU A 90 11.65 -11.61 -3.56
C LEU A 90 11.95 -11.65 -2.06
N ARG A 91 13.22 -11.89 -1.74
CA ARG A 91 13.77 -11.83 -0.39
C ARG A 91 14.58 -10.56 -0.19
N ILE A 92 14.29 -9.83 0.88
CA ILE A 92 15.03 -8.66 1.32
C ILE A 92 15.75 -9.01 2.62
N TYR A 93 17.00 -8.60 2.77
CA TYR A 93 17.78 -8.85 3.98
C TYR A 93 18.54 -7.60 4.45
N PRO A 94 18.83 -7.49 5.76
CA PRO A 94 19.61 -6.37 6.30
C PRO A 94 21.03 -6.36 5.73
N LYS A 95 21.64 -5.18 5.60
CA LYS A 95 23.06 -5.06 5.23
C LYS A 95 23.97 -5.71 6.29
N GLY A 96 25.06 -6.34 5.86
CA GLY A 96 26.06 -6.97 6.72
C GLY A 96 26.73 -6.03 7.74
N THR A 97 26.79 -4.73 7.44
CA THR A 97 27.32 -3.70 8.35
C THR A 97 26.43 -3.40 9.57
N ARG A 98 25.22 -3.96 9.64
CA ARG A 98 24.34 -3.85 10.81
C ARG A 98 24.78 -4.79 11.93
N VAL A 99 26.01 -4.61 12.41
CA VAL A 99 26.63 -5.36 13.51
C VAL A 99 25.89 -5.22 14.85
N THR A 100 25.05 -4.18 15.00
CA THR A 100 24.18 -3.96 16.17
C THR A 100 22.83 -4.67 16.07
N SER A 101 22.62 -5.50 15.04
CA SER A 101 21.36 -6.22 14.78
C SER A 101 20.14 -5.31 14.63
N SER A 102 20.34 -4.03 14.30
CA SER A 102 19.24 -3.10 13.97
C SER A 102 18.45 -3.60 12.76
N ASN A 103 17.15 -3.29 12.74
CA ASN A 103 16.27 -3.63 11.62
C ASN A 103 16.08 -2.42 10.69
N TYR A 104 15.89 -2.70 9.40
CA TYR A 104 15.56 -1.70 8.38
C TYR A 104 14.06 -1.47 8.28
N ASN A 105 13.64 -0.46 7.52
CA ASN A 105 12.22 -0.20 7.28
C ASN A 105 11.63 -1.25 6.32
N PRO A 106 10.71 -2.13 6.77
CA PRO A 106 10.15 -3.17 5.90
C PRO A 106 9.22 -2.67 4.82
N PHE A 107 8.62 -1.48 5.01
CA PHE A 107 7.57 -0.99 4.14
C PHE A 107 8.06 -0.79 2.72
N LEU A 108 9.34 -0.46 2.54
CA LEU A 108 9.94 -0.35 1.22
C LEU A 108 9.88 -1.69 0.45
N GLY A 109 10.06 -2.82 1.14
CA GLY A 109 9.89 -4.15 0.54
C GLY A 109 8.42 -4.48 0.28
N TRP A 110 7.55 -4.26 1.28
CA TRP A 110 6.14 -4.63 1.19
C TRP A 110 5.36 -3.85 0.14
N VAL A 111 5.61 -2.53 0.01
CA VAL A 111 4.93 -1.69 -1.00
C VAL A 111 5.26 -2.11 -2.43
N HIS A 112 6.42 -2.75 -2.64
CA HIS A 112 6.83 -3.32 -3.92
C HIS A 112 6.47 -4.82 -4.05
N GLY A 113 5.74 -5.38 -3.07
CA GLY A 113 5.26 -6.76 -3.09
C GLY A 113 6.26 -7.82 -2.63
N ALA A 114 7.38 -7.46 -1.99
CA ALA A 114 8.34 -8.45 -1.47
C ALA A 114 7.69 -9.32 -0.37
N GLN A 115 7.79 -10.64 -0.53
CA GLN A 115 7.15 -11.61 0.38
C GLN A 115 8.05 -12.00 1.56
N MET A 116 9.37 -11.98 1.35
CA MET A 116 10.35 -12.47 2.32
C MET A 116 11.21 -11.30 2.83
N VAL A 117 10.63 -10.40 3.60
CA VAL A 117 11.33 -9.27 4.22
C VAL A 117 11.95 -9.75 5.54
N ALA A 118 13.22 -10.13 5.50
CA ALA A 118 13.91 -10.77 6.63
C ALA A 118 14.33 -9.74 7.68
N PHE A 119 14.09 -10.07 8.95
CA PHE A 119 14.46 -9.28 10.11
C PHE A 119 15.33 -10.07 11.07
N ASN A 120 16.11 -9.34 11.89
CA ASN A 120 16.73 -9.88 13.08
C ASN A 120 15.64 -10.00 14.15
N MET A 121 14.98 -11.16 14.19
CA MET A 121 13.78 -11.38 15.01
C MET A 121 14.16 -11.76 16.45
N GLN A 122 13.55 -11.09 17.44
CA GLN A 122 13.69 -11.43 18.86
C GLN A 122 12.42 -12.12 19.43
N LEU A 123 11.26 -12.02 18.76
CA LEU A 123 10.01 -12.71 19.11
C LEU A 123 9.16 -12.95 17.86
N THR A 124 8.52 -14.12 17.73
CA THR A 124 7.58 -14.48 16.65
C THR A 124 6.12 -14.28 17.10
N VAL A 125 5.27 -13.68 16.24
CA VAL A 125 3.82 -13.60 16.47
C VAL A 125 3.05 -14.02 15.22
N GLY A 126 2.05 -14.89 15.37
CA GLY A 126 1.10 -15.27 14.31
C GLY A 126 1.51 -16.48 13.45
N CYS A 127 0.77 -16.70 12.35
CA CYS A 127 0.93 -17.85 11.44
C CYS A 127 2.03 -17.68 10.37
N GLY A 128 2.63 -16.49 10.26
CA GLY A 128 3.74 -16.22 9.35
C GLY A 128 3.38 -15.85 7.90
N TYR A 129 2.09 -15.80 7.53
CA TYR A 129 1.64 -15.49 6.16
C TYR A 129 0.45 -14.51 6.12
N VAL A 130 0.50 -13.53 5.21
CA VAL A 130 -0.57 -12.56 4.94
C VAL A 130 -0.77 -12.47 3.42
N LYS A 131 -2.02 -12.55 2.95
CA LYS A 131 -2.36 -12.41 1.52
C LYS A 131 -2.01 -10.98 1.06
N LYS A 132 -1.36 -10.84 -0.09
CA LYS A 132 -1.13 -9.53 -0.72
C LYS A 132 -2.47 -8.90 -1.12
N PRO A 133 -2.60 -7.56 -1.06
CA PRO A 133 -3.69 -6.84 -1.71
C PRO A 133 -3.77 -7.16 -3.21
N ASP A 134 -4.98 -7.13 -3.77
CA ASP A 134 -5.21 -7.55 -5.15
C ASP A 134 -4.46 -6.68 -6.17
N PHE A 135 -4.25 -5.38 -5.91
CA PHE A 135 -3.46 -4.49 -6.78
C PHE A 135 -1.96 -4.86 -6.87
N LEU A 136 -1.43 -5.63 -5.91
CA LEU A 136 -0.08 -6.21 -5.97
C LEU A 136 -0.05 -7.59 -6.63
N MET A 137 -1.20 -8.12 -7.03
CA MET A 137 -1.33 -9.44 -7.67
C MET A 137 -1.84 -9.35 -9.12
N GLN A 138 -2.59 -8.30 -9.48
CA GLN A 138 -3.18 -8.11 -10.80
C GLN A 138 -2.15 -7.64 -11.84
N THR A 139 -2.16 -8.25 -13.02
CA THR A 139 -1.23 -7.93 -14.13
C THR A 139 -1.83 -6.99 -15.19
N GLU A 140 -3.13 -6.68 -15.11
CA GLU A 140 -3.85 -5.84 -16.07
C GLU A 140 -4.91 -4.96 -15.36
N PRO A 141 -5.27 -3.77 -15.90
CA PRO A 141 -4.74 -3.12 -17.10
C PRO A 141 -3.50 -2.23 -16.83
N GLU A 142 -3.25 -1.84 -15.57
CA GLU A 142 -2.10 -1.02 -15.17
C GLU A 142 -1.43 -1.65 -13.95
N ILE A 143 -0.09 -1.68 -13.94
CA ILE A 143 0.69 -2.17 -12.80
C ILE A 143 0.79 -1.06 -11.78
N PHE A 144 0.53 -1.39 -10.51
CA PHE A 144 0.70 -0.47 -9.41
C PHE A 144 2.12 0.13 -9.40
N ASP A 145 2.21 1.46 -9.42
CA ASP A 145 3.46 2.20 -9.26
C ASP A 145 3.52 2.81 -7.84
N PRO A 146 4.36 2.27 -6.94
CA PRO A 146 4.53 2.77 -5.58
C PRO A 146 4.98 4.23 -5.48
N ARG A 147 5.49 4.82 -6.57
CA ARG A 147 5.97 6.19 -6.63
C ARG A 147 4.89 7.17 -7.06
N LYS A 148 3.81 6.69 -7.69
CA LYS A 148 2.68 7.56 -8.05
C LYS A 148 1.91 7.90 -6.76
N PRO A 149 1.58 9.18 -6.52
CA PRO A 149 0.65 9.51 -5.45
C PRO A 149 -0.65 8.73 -5.69
N GLN A 150 -1.01 7.90 -4.72
CA GLN A 150 -2.27 7.18 -4.70
C GLN A 150 -3.37 8.22 -4.47
N PRO A 151 -4.40 8.32 -5.34
CA PRO A 151 -5.47 9.27 -5.09
C PRO A 151 -6.26 8.82 -3.86
N VAL A 152 -6.25 9.65 -2.83
CA VAL A 152 -7.13 9.47 -1.66
C VAL A 152 -8.57 9.57 -2.15
N LYS A 153 -9.32 8.49 -2.07
CA LYS A 153 -10.70 8.44 -2.54
C LYS A 153 -11.64 8.73 -1.37
N LYS A 154 -12.50 9.74 -1.48
CA LYS A 154 -13.51 10.01 -0.43
C LYS A 154 -14.87 9.49 -0.85
N ILE A 155 -15.49 8.70 0.02
CA ILE A 155 -16.83 8.14 -0.15
C ILE A 155 -17.70 8.62 1.00
N LEU A 156 -18.95 8.94 0.70
CA LEU A 156 -19.95 9.30 1.69
C LEU A 156 -21.06 8.24 1.69
N LYS A 157 -21.39 7.72 2.87
CA LYS A 157 -22.49 6.76 3.10
C LYS A 157 -23.63 7.52 3.77
N VAL A 158 -24.81 7.56 3.14
CA VAL A 158 -26.01 8.29 3.61
C VAL A 158 -27.18 7.36 3.75
N GLY A 159 -27.92 7.46 4.83
CA GLY A 159 -29.10 6.65 5.00
C GLY A 159 -29.74 6.79 6.35
N ILE A 160 -30.66 5.90 6.63
CA ILE A 160 -31.64 6.05 7.68
C ILE A 160 -31.43 4.93 8.69
N ALA A 161 -31.39 5.29 9.97
CA ALA A 161 -31.54 4.38 11.09
C ALA A 161 -32.91 4.64 11.73
N GLY A 162 -33.68 3.59 11.99
CA GLY A 162 -35.04 3.73 12.54
C GLY A 162 -35.70 2.36 12.63
N VAL A 163 -36.98 2.28 12.27
CA VAL A 163 -37.65 0.98 12.13
C VAL A 163 -36.95 0.12 11.07
N PRO A 164 -37.00 -1.22 11.16
CA PRO A 164 -36.37 -2.09 10.18
C PRO A 164 -36.82 -1.83 8.73
N ALA A 165 -38.07 -1.42 8.53
CA ALA A 165 -38.61 -1.10 7.20
C ALA A 165 -37.97 0.14 6.55
N ASP A 166 -37.52 1.11 7.36
CA ASP A 166 -36.94 2.38 6.91
C ASP A 166 -35.41 2.34 6.92
N SER A 167 -34.81 1.30 7.52
CA SER A 167 -33.37 1.21 7.73
C SER A 167 -32.64 0.84 6.45
N VAL A 168 -32.00 1.83 5.83
CA VAL A 168 -31.29 1.67 4.55
C VAL A 168 -30.03 2.52 4.54
N MET A 169 -28.97 2.03 3.89
CA MET A 169 -27.70 2.74 3.71
C MET A 169 -27.34 2.80 2.22
N LYS A 170 -27.15 4.01 1.69
CA LYS A 170 -26.70 4.27 0.32
C LYS A 170 -25.28 4.85 0.34
N LYS A 171 -24.55 4.74 -0.76
CA LYS A 171 -23.17 5.25 -0.90
C LYS A 171 -23.05 6.12 -2.13
N THR A 172 -22.22 7.16 -2.06
CA THR A 172 -21.83 7.95 -3.22
C THR A 172 -20.81 7.20 -4.07
N LYS A 173 -20.52 7.74 -5.26
CA LYS A 173 -19.28 7.46 -5.99
C LYS A 173 -18.08 7.96 -5.18
N ALA A 174 -16.95 7.30 -5.41
CA ALA A 174 -15.66 7.74 -4.88
C ALA A 174 -15.17 8.96 -5.68
N ILE A 175 -14.72 9.99 -4.97
CA ILE A 175 -14.05 11.16 -5.57
C ILE A 175 -12.56 11.05 -5.29
N GLU A 176 -11.75 11.14 -6.33
CA GLU A 176 -10.29 11.14 -6.25
C GLU A 176 -9.75 12.50 -5.82
N ASP A 177 -8.89 12.47 -4.80
CA ASP A 177 -7.96 13.52 -4.35
C ASP A 177 -8.48 14.96 -4.44
N ASN A 178 -9.44 15.28 -3.57
CA ASN A 178 -9.86 16.66 -3.36
C ASN A 178 -10.04 16.95 -1.86
N TRP A 179 -9.40 18.01 -1.38
CA TRP A 179 -9.57 18.52 -0.01
C TRP A 179 -11.01 18.97 0.25
N VAL A 180 -11.73 19.38 -0.79
CA VAL A 180 -13.14 19.78 -0.76
C VAL A 180 -13.93 18.89 -1.73
N PRO A 181 -14.23 17.63 -1.35
CA PRO A 181 -14.97 16.72 -2.23
C PRO A 181 -16.38 17.26 -2.51
N VAL A 182 -16.79 17.20 -3.78
CA VAL A 182 -18.11 17.65 -4.25
C VAL A 182 -18.79 16.48 -4.96
N TRP A 183 -19.74 15.84 -4.29
CA TRP A 183 -20.44 14.66 -4.83
C TRP A 183 -21.60 15.02 -5.75
N GLU A 184 -22.36 16.09 -5.45
CA GLU A 184 -23.57 16.47 -6.20
C GLU A 184 -24.55 15.29 -6.43
N GLU A 185 -24.58 14.35 -5.49
CA GLU A 185 -25.47 13.20 -5.51
C GLU A 185 -26.69 13.44 -4.61
N GLU A 186 -27.86 13.10 -5.13
CA GLU A 186 -29.14 13.20 -4.42
C GLU A 186 -29.59 11.82 -3.94
N PHE A 187 -30.10 11.75 -2.72
CA PHE A 187 -30.62 10.52 -2.14
C PHE A 187 -32.05 10.74 -1.63
N THR A 188 -33.00 9.99 -2.20
CA THR A 188 -34.38 9.93 -1.72
C THR A 188 -34.58 8.73 -0.80
N PHE A 189 -35.29 8.92 0.31
CA PHE A 189 -35.67 7.88 1.25
C PHE A 189 -37.17 7.95 1.53
N SER A 190 -37.88 6.83 1.31
CA SER A 190 -39.29 6.72 1.65
C SER A 190 -39.43 6.19 3.07
N LEU A 191 -39.97 6.99 3.98
CA LEU A 191 -40.06 6.67 5.40
C LEU A 191 -41.49 6.31 5.79
N THR A 192 -41.64 5.22 6.55
CA THR A 192 -42.91 4.80 7.14
C THR A 192 -43.16 5.45 8.50
N VAL A 193 -42.10 5.69 9.29
CA VAL A 193 -42.19 6.32 10.62
C VAL A 193 -41.10 7.40 10.78
N PRO A 194 -41.26 8.57 10.10
CA PRO A 194 -40.25 9.62 10.11
C PRO A 194 -39.96 10.22 11.50
N GLU A 195 -40.88 10.08 12.46
CA GLU A 195 -40.77 10.66 13.81
C GLU A 195 -39.63 10.06 14.65
N ILE A 196 -39.23 8.82 14.34
CA ILE A 196 -38.13 8.12 15.02
C ILE A 196 -36.96 7.80 14.08
N ALA A 197 -37.01 8.30 12.85
CA ALA A 197 -35.96 8.11 11.87
C ALA A 197 -34.79 9.08 12.13
N LEU A 198 -33.58 8.55 12.02
CA LEU A 198 -32.32 9.27 12.13
C LEU A 198 -31.60 9.21 10.78
N LEU A 199 -31.31 10.38 10.20
CA LEU A 199 -30.40 10.50 9.07
C LEU A 199 -28.96 10.29 9.57
N ARG A 200 -28.33 9.20 9.16
CA ARG A 200 -26.93 8.87 9.41
C ARG A 200 -26.11 9.16 8.16
N VAL A 201 -25.05 9.94 8.34
CA VAL A 201 -24.05 10.21 7.30
C VAL A 201 -22.68 9.82 7.83
N GLU A 202 -21.95 9.03 7.05
CA GLU A 202 -20.57 8.65 7.35
C GLU A 202 -19.67 9.01 6.19
N VAL A 203 -18.52 9.59 6.52
CA VAL A 203 -17.45 9.88 5.58
C VAL A 203 -16.38 8.83 5.77
N HIS A 204 -16.02 8.18 4.66
CA HIS A 204 -14.98 7.18 4.63
C HIS A 204 -13.91 7.58 3.61
N GLU A 205 -12.67 7.32 3.96
CA GLU A 205 -11.52 7.38 3.09
C GLU A 205 -11.32 5.98 2.53
N TYR A 206 -11.58 5.82 1.23
CA TYR A 206 -11.33 4.59 0.52
C TYR A 206 -9.82 4.42 0.38
N ASP A 207 -9.31 3.42 1.08
CA ASP A 207 -7.99 2.87 0.90
C ASP A 207 -8.10 1.68 -0.07
N MET A 208 -7.02 1.36 -0.78
CA MET A 208 -6.92 0.17 -1.63
C MET A 208 -6.97 -1.15 -0.82
N SER A 209 -7.18 -1.09 0.50
CA SER A 209 -7.47 -2.21 1.38
C SER A 209 -8.98 -2.53 1.39
N GLU A 210 -9.36 -3.77 1.76
CA GLU A 210 -10.77 -4.22 1.74
C GLU A 210 -11.70 -3.44 2.70
N LYS A 211 -11.18 -2.49 3.48
CA LYS A 211 -11.93 -1.76 4.50
C LYS A 211 -11.65 -0.27 4.44
N ASP A 212 -12.65 0.51 4.02
CA ASP A 212 -12.55 1.97 4.05
C ASP A 212 -12.23 2.48 5.47
N ASP A 213 -11.34 3.46 5.54
CA ASP A 213 -11.00 4.13 6.78
C ASP A 213 -12.08 5.16 7.15
N PHE A 214 -12.46 5.16 8.42
CA PHE A 214 -13.48 6.09 8.90
C PHE A 214 -12.89 7.48 9.06
N ALA A 215 -13.45 8.47 8.37
CA ALA A 215 -13.02 9.86 8.45
C ALA A 215 -13.91 10.69 9.38
N GLY A 216 -15.22 10.40 9.47
CA GLY A 216 -16.13 11.11 10.35
C GLY A 216 -17.59 10.70 10.17
N GLN A 217 -18.45 11.15 11.07
CA GLN A 217 -19.88 10.87 11.02
C GLN A 217 -20.72 12.05 11.50
N THR A 218 -22.00 12.02 11.16
CA THR A 218 -23.04 12.84 11.79
C THR A 218 -24.35 12.07 11.77
N VAL A 219 -25.18 12.31 12.79
CA VAL A 219 -26.51 11.70 12.92
C VAL A 219 -27.48 12.80 13.27
N LEU A 220 -28.55 12.93 12.50
CA LEU A 220 -29.54 14.01 12.61
C LEU A 220 -30.95 13.40 12.69
N PRO A 221 -31.81 13.79 13.66
CA PRO A 221 -33.23 13.43 13.65
C PRO A 221 -33.91 13.96 12.39
N VAL A 222 -34.61 13.09 11.67
CA VAL A 222 -35.32 13.48 10.43
C VAL A 222 -36.39 14.53 10.73
N SER A 223 -37.09 14.40 11.86
CA SER A 223 -38.08 15.35 12.35
C SER A 223 -37.54 16.76 12.63
N GLU A 224 -36.23 16.91 12.78
CA GLU A 224 -35.56 18.20 13.03
C GLU A 224 -34.87 18.79 11.80
N LEU A 225 -34.91 18.09 10.66
CA LEU A 225 -34.31 18.58 9.42
C LEU A 225 -35.07 19.79 8.91
N ARG A 226 -34.32 20.87 8.62
CA ARG A 226 -34.87 22.08 8.03
C ARG A 226 -34.52 22.12 6.54
N PRO A 227 -35.50 22.32 5.64
CA PRO A 227 -35.26 22.40 4.21
C PRO A 227 -34.20 23.47 3.83
N GLY A 228 -33.59 23.28 2.67
CA GLY A 228 -32.58 24.17 2.10
C GLY A 228 -31.14 23.73 2.36
N ILE A 229 -30.19 24.62 2.06
CA ILE A 229 -28.75 24.35 2.17
C ILE A 229 -28.28 24.56 3.61
N ARG A 230 -27.59 23.56 4.18
CA ARG A 230 -27.11 23.53 5.56
C ARG A 230 -25.66 23.03 5.62
N ALA A 231 -24.88 23.64 6.51
CA ALA A 231 -23.56 23.14 6.87
C ALA A 231 -23.66 22.22 8.10
N VAL A 232 -23.32 20.95 7.92
CA VAL A 232 -23.45 19.90 8.95
C VAL A 232 -22.07 19.56 9.48
N ALA A 233 -21.88 19.60 10.80
CA ALA A 233 -20.60 19.27 11.43
C ALA A 233 -20.35 17.76 11.43
N LEU A 234 -19.09 17.36 11.30
CA LEU A 234 -18.67 15.96 11.46
C LEU A 234 -18.06 15.70 12.83
N PHE A 235 -18.14 14.44 13.26
CA PHE A 235 -17.66 13.94 14.53
C PHE A 235 -16.80 12.70 14.33
N ASP A 236 -15.83 12.47 15.22
CA ASP A 236 -15.00 11.27 15.21
C ASP A 236 -15.78 10.01 15.72
N ARG A 237 -15.09 8.86 15.79
CA ARG A 237 -15.68 7.61 16.30
C ARG A 237 -16.11 7.68 17.76
N LYS A 238 -15.53 8.59 18.54
CA LYS A 238 -15.83 8.79 19.97
C LYS A 238 -16.94 9.84 20.19
N GLY A 239 -17.41 10.48 19.12
CA GLY A 239 -18.40 11.56 19.18
C GLY A 239 -17.80 12.94 19.45
N ASN A 240 -16.47 13.11 19.35
CA ASN A 240 -15.87 14.43 19.46
C ASN A 240 -16.02 15.20 18.15
N LYS A 241 -16.36 16.48 18.25
CA LYS A 241 -16.54 17.35 17.08
C LYS A 241 -15.23 17.59 16.34
N LEU A 242 -15.24 17.40 15.02
CA LEU A 242 -14.15 17.78 14.13
C LEU A 242 -14.29 19.27 13.78
N ASN A 243 -13.40 20.11 14.32
CA ASN A 243 -13.55 21.57 14.24
C ASN A 243 -13.53 22.12 12.80
N ASN A 244 -12.74 21.50 11.93
CA ASN A 244 -12.50 21.96 10.57
C ASN A 244 -13.18 21.09 9.50
N ALA A 245 -14.07 20.17 9.89
CA ALA A 245 -14.73 19.26 8.96
C ALA A 245 -16.25 19.44 9.00
N LYS A 246 -16.83 19.82 7.85
CA LYS A 246 -18.26 20.01 7.66
C LYS A 246 -18.68 19.51 6.28
N LEU A 247 -19.94 19.08 6.17
CA LEU A 247 -20.60 18.76 4.91
C LEU A 247 -21.57 19.88 4.54
N LEU A 248 -21.57 20.31 3.29
CA LEU A 248 -22.61 21.18 2.76
C LEU A 248 -23.68 20.30 2.10
N MET A 249 -24.89 20.32 2.66
CA MET A 249 -25.98 19.45 2.22
C MET A 249 -27.22 20.27 1.93
N ARG A 250 -28.01 19.89 0.91
CA ARG A 250 -29.36 20.41 0.69
C ARG A 250 -30.35 19.39 1.22
N PHE A 251 -31.33 19.84 2.00
CA PHE A 251 -32.43 19.02 2.46
C PHE A 251 -33.74 19.45 1.79
N GLU A 252 -34.49 18.46 1.34
CA GLU A 252 -35.87 18.56 0.88
C GLU A 252 -36.64 17.52 1.69
N VAL A 253 -37.62 17.95 2.47
CA VAL A 253 -38.35 17.14 3.46
C VAL A 253 -39.84 17.24 3.16
#